data_AF-A0A2T2S710-F1
#
_entry.id   AF-A0A2T2S710-F1
#
_cell.length_a   1.000
_cell.length_b   1.000
_cell.length_c   1.000
_cell.angle_alpha   90.00
_cell.angle_beta   90.00
_cell.angle_gamma   90.00
#
_symmetry.space_group_name_H-M   'P 1'
#
loop_
_entity.id
_entity.type
_entity.pdbx_description
1 polymer ?
#
loop_
_entity_poly.entity_id
_entity_poly.type
_entity_poly.pdbx_seq_one_letter_code
_entity_poly.pdbx_strand_id
1 'polypeptide(L)'
;MTKTEPSVYAHSLSSSSFWLPVLFLIGGLFLSGCGTTAPVVQSVNGPDTLETDESGTFEATINQEEAGTPLTYTWNFGDGSTASGLLADHTYSSTGQYSVRFEASNEGGSDTDTISVMVVPPPQPASITSINASPNPVDEGETVRFSSNVQGDSPIERRWTFGNGATSSSQSPTHVYEEPGQYTARLEASNNVGEDSRTVTVRVNQVLPQVCTTVSEMNSAFFERNSSTLTSEAESSLQENIKVLSKCPNVTAQIEGFAAPGERNPESLSEDRAEALASFYQENDVPGDRIMTSGQGQVEGVTSKKGGTRQYRRADTIPQQEDGMGGGM
;
A
#
# COMPACT_ATOMS: atom_id res chain seq x y z
N MET A 1 15.92 50.30 34.58
CA MET A 1 15.62 50.63 36.00
C MET A 1 14.83 49.44 36.53
N THR A 2 15.28 48.58 37.44
CA THR A 2 16.29 48.58 38.52
C THR A 2 16.59 47.09 38.79
N LYS A 3 17.79 46.55 38.61
CA LYS A 3 18.98 46.53 39.49
C LYS A 3 18.69 46.08 40.95
N THR A 4 19.07 44.84 41.27
CA THR A 4 19.91 44.48 42.45
C THR A 4 20.42 43.02 42.41
N GLU A 5 21.75 42.86 42.38
CA GLU A 5 22.56 41.72 42.85
C GLU A 5 23.06 42.01 44.31
N PRO A 6 23.99 41.26 44.96
CA PRO A 6 24.02 39.83 45.34
C PRO A 6 24.53 39.62 46.81
N SER A 7 24.67 38.37 47.29
CA SER A 7 25.49 37.97 48.48
C SER A 7 25.64 36.44 48.52
N VAL A 8 26.73 35.82 48.07
CA VAL A 8 27.93 35.37 48.83
C VAL A 8 27.65 34.65 50.15
N TYR A 9 28.02 33.36 50.25
CA TYR A 9 28.73 32.78 51.39
C TYR A 9 29.62 31.62 50.93
N ALA A 10 30.90 31.73 51.28
CA ALA A 10 31.94 30.72 51.10
C ALA A 10 32.00 29.79 52.30
N HIS A 11 32.39 28.53 52.09
CA HIS A 11 33.09 27.75 53.12
C HIS A 11 34.26 27.00 52.50
N SER A 12 35.42 27.35 53.00
CA SER A 12 36.70 26.66 52.84
C SER A 12 36.75 25.41 53.70
N LEU A 13 37.41 24.37 53.20
CA LEU A 13 38.12 23.43 54.07
C LEU A 13 39.51 23.19 53.49
N SER A 14 40.50 23.60 54.29
CA SER A 14 41.91 23.28 54.12
C SER A 14 42.18 21.93 54.79
N SER A 15 43.09 21.13 54.23
CA SER A 15 44.04 20.40 55.08
C SER A 15 45.35 20.22 54.33
N SER A 16 46.38 20.77 54.96
CA SER A 16 47.79 20.63 54.66
C SER A 16 48.31 19.32 55.26
N SER A 17 49.27 18.68 54.59
CA SER A 17 50.24 17.80 55.25
C SER A 17 51.52 17.79 54.42
N PHE A 18 52.46 18.63 54.87
CA PHE A 18 53.89 18.52 54.61
C PHE A 18 54.40 17.16 55.08
N TRP A 19 55.17 16.45 54.25
CA TRP A 19 56.14 15.47 54.71
C TRP A 19 57.45 15.63 53.93
N LEU A 20 58.58 15.71 54.66
CA LEU A 20 59.93 15.97 54.16
C LEU A 20 60.46 14.84 53.26
N PRO A 21 61.42 15.11 52.35
CA PRO A 21 62.24 14.06 51.78
C PRO A 21 63.33 13.68 52.80
N VAL A 22 63.28 12.48 53.35
CA VAL A 22 64.42 11.89 54.06
C VAL A 22 65.29 11.19 53.03
N LEU A 23 66.44 11.80 52.74
CA LEU A 23 67.54 11.22 51.99
C LEU A 23 68.18 10.12 52.85
N PHE A 24 67.88 8.85 52.58
CA PHE A 24 68.69 7.73 53.08
C PHE A 24 69.63 7.25 51.98
N LEU A 25 70.86 7.74 52.08
CA LEU A 25 72.02 7.22 51.38
C LEU A 25 72.48 5.97 52.13
N ILE A 26 72.07 4.79 51.67
CA ILE A 26 72.70 3.53 52.08
C ILE A 26 73.00 2.76 50.79
N GLY A 27 74.29 2.72 50.48
CA GLY A 27 74.83 1.78 49.50
C GLY A 27 74.52 0.36 49.97
N GLY A 28 73.68 -0.32 49.20
CA GLY A 28 73.42 -1.74 49.30
C GLY A 28 73.48 -2.28 47.88
N LEU A 29 74.53 -3.06 47.62
CA LEU A 29 74.78 -3.86 46.42
C LEU A 29 73.46 -4.36 45.78
N PHE A 30 73.09 -3.81 44.62
CA PHE A 30 72.07 -4.44 43.78
C PHE A 30 72.65 -5.75 43.27
N LEU A 31 72.22 -6.86 43.88
CA LEU A 31 72.23 -8.15 43.20
C LEU A 31 71.29 -8.00 42.00
N SER A 32 71.84 -7.65 40.84
CA SER A 32 71.16 -7.66 39.55
C SER A 32 70.75 -9.10 39.23
N GLY A 33 69.63 -9.54 39.79
CA GLY A 33 68.82 -10.57 39.17
C GLY A 33 68.33 -10.00 37.85
N CYS A 34 68.83 -10.55 36.74
CA CYS A 34 68.34 -10.28 35.40
C CYS A 34 66.91 -10.85 35.32
N GLY A 35 65.93 -10.07 35.75
CA GLY A 35 64.51 -10.38 35.58
C GLY A 35 64.03 -9.84 34.23
N THR A 36 63.30 -10.66 33.50
CA THR A 36 62.62 -10.27 32.25
C THR A 36 61.65 -9.12 32.54
N THR A 37 61.71 -8.02 31.77
CA THR A 37 60.76 -6.90 31.91
C THR A 37 59.36 -7.34 31.46
N ALA A 38 58.33 -7.19 32.29
CA ALA A 38 56.95 -7.52 31.93
C ALA A 38 56.40 -6.60 30.82
N PRO A 39 55.50 -7.09 29.93
CA PRO A 39 54.76 -6.23 29.03
C PRO A 39 53.75 -5.36 29.79
N VAL A 40 53.47 -4.18 29.25
CA VAL A 40 52.46 -3.23 29.73
C VAL A 40 51.53 -2.92 28.56
N VAL A 41 50.23 -3.10 28.76
CA VAL A 41 49.19 -2.77 27.79
C VAL A 41 48.99 -1.26 27.79
N GLN A 42 49.21 -0.63 26.64
CA GLN A 42 49.08 0.81 26.46
C GLN A 42 47.68 1.20 26.01
N SER A 43 47.05 0.39 25.16
CA SER A 43 45.68 0.60 24.69
C SER A 43 45.07 -0.68 24.14
N VAL A 44 43.76 -0.85 24.33
CA VAL A 44 42.92 -1.80 23.60
C VAL A 44 41.81 -1.04 22.89
N ASN A 45 41.67 -1.26 21.59
CA ASN A 45 40.67 -0.62 20.74
C ASN A 45 39.84 -1.66 19.99
N GLY A 46 38.57 -1.33 19.76
CA GLY A 46 37.63 -2.13 19.00
C GLY A 46 36.34 -1.33 18.76
N PRO A 47 35.38 -1.89 18.03
CA PRO A 47 34.08 -1.24 17.81
C PRO A 47 33.28 -1.15 19.11
N ASP A 48 32.63 -0.01 19.36
CA ASP A 48 31.69 0.15 20.48
C ASP A 48 30.42 -0.69 20.29
N THR A 49 30.01 -0.89 19.05
CA THR A 49 28.80 -1.64 18.67
C THR A 49 29.05 -2.45 17.40
N LEU A 50 28.49 -3.66 17.35
CA LEU A 50 28.47 -4.54 16.18
C LEU A 50 27.06 -5.10 15.97
N GLU A 51 26.72 -5.42 14.73
CA GLU A 51 25.57 -6.26 14.43
C GLU A 51 25.92 -7.75 14.66
N THR A 52 24.92 -8.58 14.94
CA THR A 52 25.14 -10.04 14.96
C THR A 52 25.66 -10.50 13.60
N ASP A 53 26.64 -11.39 13.61
CA ASP A 53 27.34 -11.91 12.44
C ASP A 53 28.20 -10.87 11.66
N GLU A 54 28.35 -9.64 12.18
CA GLU A 54 29.33 -8.66 11.71
C GLU A 54 30.74 -8.97 12.26
N SER A 55 31.78 -8.82 11.44
CA SER A 55 33.18 -8.97 11.86
C SER A 55 33.73 -7.65 12.38
N GLY A 56 34.11 -7.62 13.66
CA GLY A 56 34.81 -6.51 14.28
C GLY A 56 36.31 -6.75 14.39
N THR A 57 37.11 -5.73 14.13
CA THR A 57 38.57 -5.76 14.29
C THR A 57 38.96 -5.17 15.65
N PHE A 58 39.82 -5.90 16.37
CA PHE A 58 40.33 -5.57 17.69
C PHE A 58 41.84 -5.39 17.64
N GLU A 59 42.34 -4.30 18.21
CA GLU A 59 43.75 -3.95 18.18
C GLU A 59 44.26 -3.61 19.60
N ALA A 60 45.44 -4.11 19.94
CA ALA A 60 46.11 -3.80 21.18
C ALA A 60 47.53 -3.26 20.93
N THR A 61 47.93 -2.26 21.71
CA THR A 61 49.29 -1.71 21.72
C THR A 61 49.94 -1.99 23.06
N ILE A 62 51.22 -2.37 23.06
CA ILE A 62 52.02 -2.62 24.26
C ILE A 62 53.38 -1.92 24.19
N ASN A 63 54.13 -1.86 25.30
CA ASN A 63 55.52 -1.38 25.35
C ASN A 63 56.53 -2.38 24.74
N GLN A 64 56.33 -2.79 23.50
CA GLN A 64 57.02 -3.94 22.89
C GLN A 64 58.55 -3.82 22.85
N GLU A 65 59.09 -2.61 22.73
CA GLU A 65 60.55 -2.37 22.68
C GLU A 65 61.23 -2.51 24.06
N GLU A 66 60.47 -2.42 25.15
CA GLU A 66 60.96 -2.48 26.53
C GLU A 66 60.69 -3.83 27.20
N ALA A 67 59.66 -4.54 26.73
CA ALA A 67 59.26 -5.83 27.26
C ALA A 67 60.25 -6.94 26.87
N GLY A 68 60.53 -7.84 27.81
CA GLY A 68 61.34 -9.02 27.54
C GLY A 68 60.62 -10.05 26.66
N THR A 69 61.38 -10.94 26.01
CA THR A 69 60.86 -11.93 25.04
C THR A 69 61.05 -13.37 25.57
N PRO A 70 60.24 -14.35 25.11
CA PRO A 70 59.12 -14.25 24.16
C PRO A 70 57.85 -13.64 24.76
N LEU A 71 57.05 -12.98 23.93
CA LEU A 71 55.74 -12.40 24.29
C LEU A 71 54.60 -13.31 23.84
N THR A 72 53.58 -13.44 24.68
CA THR A 72 52.31 -14.13 24.37
C THR A 72 51.17 -13.13 24.45
N TYR A 73 50.27 -13.19 23.46
CA TYR A 73 49.09 -12.32 23.37
C TYR A 73 47.83 -13.17 23.31
N THR A 74 46.87 -12.86 24.18
CA THR A 74 45.60 -13.58 24.24
C THR A 74 44.44 -12.59 24.27
N TRP A 75 43.49 -12.76 23.36
CA TRP A 75 42.18 -12.15 23.41
C TRP A 75 41.17 -13.12 24.01
N ASN A 76 40.30 -12.62 24.87
CA ASN A 76 39.08 -13.29 25.29
C ASN A 76 37.90 -12.37 24.96
N PHE A 77 37.02 -12.83 24.08
CA PHE A 77 35.92 -12.00 23.57
C PHE A 77 34.66 -12.02 24.47
N GLY A 78 34.71 -12.70 25.63
CA GLY A 78 33.59 -12.76 26.57
C GLY A 78 32.44 -13.69 26.16
N ASP A 79 32.52 -14.32 24.98
CA ASP A 79 31.59 -15.33 24.47
C ASP A 79 32.15 -16.77 24.56
N GLY A 80 33.34 -16.92 25.13
CA GLY A 80 34.09 -18.18 25.20
C GLY A 80 35.11 -18.37 24.06
N SER A 81 35.11 -17.50 23.06
CA SER A 81 36.09 -17.49 21.97
C SER A 81 37.37 -16.77 22.37
N THR A 82 38.48 -17.16 21.75
CA THR A 82 39.79 -16.55 21.98
C THR A 82 40.55 -16.38 20.67
N ALA A 83 41.42 -15.37 20.61
CA ALA A 83 42.37 -15.17 19.51
C ALA A 83 43.76 -14.81 20.05
N SER A 84 44.74 -14.76 19.17
CA SER A 84 46.13 -14.41 19.49
C SER A 84 46.65 -13.34 18.53
N GLY A 85 47.66 -12.59 18.96
CA GLY A 85 48.24 -11.49 18.20
C GLY A 85 47.79 -10.13 18.72
N LEU A 86 48.43 -9.06 18.24
CA LEU A 86 48.06 -7.68 18.57
C LEU A 86 46.83 -7.20 17.79
N LEU A 87 46.51 -7.88 16.69
CA LEU A 87 45.33 -7.64 15.85
C LEU A 87 44.53 -8.93 15.76
N ALA A 88 43.22 -8.86 15.98
CA ALA A 88 42.31 -10.00 15.84
C ALA A 88 40.96 -9.55 15.30
N ASP A 89 40.37 -10.35 14.41
CA ASP A 89 38.99 -10.19 13.98
C ASP A 89 38.09 -11.18 14.74
N HIS A 90 36.90 -10.75 15.11
CA HIS A 90 35.92 -11.60 15.79
C HIS A 90 34.48 -11.27 15.39
N THR A 91 33.61 -12.26 15.45
CA THR A 91 32.19 -12.17 15.09
C THR A 91 31.34 -12.79 16.20
N TYR A 92 30.27 -12.09 16.59
CA TYR A 92 29.33 -12.55 17.61
C TYR A 92 28.03 -13.03 16.97
N SER A 93 27.58 -14.24 17.33
CA SER A 93 26.34 -14.84 16.81
C SER A 93 25.10 -14.54 17.67
N SER A 94 25.26 -13.81 18.77
CA SER A 94 24.19 -13.50 19.71
C SER A 94 24.28 -12.06 20.18
N THR A 95 23.12 -11.45 20.40
CA THR A 95 23.05 -10.08 20.93
C THR A 95 23.43 -10.06 22.40
N GLY A 96 24.04 -8.97 22.83
CA GLY A 96 24.48 -8.83 24.21
C GLY A 96 25.62 -7.84 24.38
N GLN A 97 25.95 -7.55 25.64
CA GLN A 97 27.14 -6.79 25.97
C GLN A 97 28.28 -7.75 26.29
N TYR A 98 29.37 -7.65 25.55
CA TYR A 98 30.55 -8.51 25.67
C TYR A 98 31.72 -7.73 26.24
N SER A 99 32.40 -8.34 27.20
CA SER A 99 33.62 -7.79 27.82
C SER A 99 34.82 -8.40 27.11
N VAL A 100 35.47 -7.63 26.23
CA VAL A 100 36.64 -8.09 25.48
C VAL A 100 37.90 -7.78 26.27
N ARG A 101 38.59 -8.82 26.71
CA ARG A 101 39.81 -8.71 27.51
C ARG A 101 41.02 -9.10 26.68
N PHE A 102 42.01 -8.23 26.65
CA PHE A 102 43.33 -8.51 26.08
C PHE A 102 44.34 -8.76 27.20
N GLU A 103 45.23 -9.72 27.00
CA GLU A 103 46.33 -10.05 27.90
C GLU A 103 47.63 -10.18 27.12
N ALA A 104 48.67 -9.45 27.56
CA ALA A 104 50.04 -9.64 27.13
C ALA A 104 50.86 -10.22 28.29
N SER A 105 51.66 -11.25 28.04
CA SER A 105 52.45 -11.91 29.10
C SER A 105 53.83 -12.40 28.62
N ASN A 106 54.79 -12.46 29.54
CA ASN A 106 56.08 -13.14 29.41
C ASN A 106 56.55 -13.71 30.78
N GLU A 107 57.80 -14.18 30.87
CA GLU A 107 58.36 -14.70 32.14
C GLU A 107 58.46 -13.65 33.27
N GLY A 108 58.43 -12.36 32.92
CA GLY A 108 58.45 -11.23 33.85
C GLY A 108 57.10 -10.90 34.46
N GLY A 109 55.99 -11.33 33.84
CA GLY A 109 54.63 -11.06 34.29
C GLY A 109 53.63 -10.89 33.14
N SER A 110 52.44 -10.41 33.48
CA SER A 110 51.33 -10.17 32.55
C SER A 110 50.65 -8.85 32.86
N ASP A 111 50.14 -8.18 31.83
CA ASP A 111 49.28 -7.01 31.95
C ASP A 111 48.09 -7.11 31.02
N THR A 112 46.95 -6.55 31.44
CA THR A 112 45.66 -6.76 30.78
C THR A 112 44.82 -5.50 30.75
N ASP A 113 44.06 -5.33 29.68
CA ASP A 113 43.06 -4.26 29.55
C ASP A 113 41.77 -4.83 28.95
N THR A 114 40.66 -4.12 29.14
CA THR A 114 39.32 -4.60 28.80
C THR A 114 38.46 -3.49 28.22
N ILE A 115 37.82 -3.79 27.09
CA ILE A 115 36.80 -2.93 26.48
C ILE A 115 35.44 -3.63 26.47
N SER A 116 34.38 -2.87 26.28
CA SER A 116 33.01 -3.39 26.13
C SER A 116 32.55 -3.23 24.69
N VAL A 117 31.92 -4.26 24.14
CA VAL A 117 31.25 -4.22 22.82
C VAL A 117 29.77 -4.54 23.02
N MET A 118 28.89 -3.72 22.44
CA MET A 118 27.46 -4.02 22.40
C MET A 118 27.10 -4.66 21.06
N VAL A 119 26.61 -5.90 21.09
CA VAL A 119 26.14 -6.60 19.88
C VAL A 119 24.62 -6.50 19.79
N VAL A 120 24.14 -5.94 18.69
CA VAL A 120 22.72 -5.66 18.41
C VAL A 120 22.23 -6.48 17.22
N PRO A 121 20.92 -6.73 17.06
CA PRO A 121 20.43 -7.37 15.84
C PRO A 121 20.61 -6.44 14.63
N PRO A 122 20.73 -6.98 13.40
CA PRO A 122 20.80 -6.17 12.20
C PRO A 122 19.49 -5.38 12.02
N PRO A 123 19.57 -4.16 11.47
CA PRO A 123 18.41 -3.30 11.32
C PRO A 123 17.42 -3.90 10.29
N GLN A 124 16.12 -3.79 10.58
CA GLN A 124 15.08 -4.42 9.78
C GLN A 124 14.44 -3.43 8.79
N PRO A 125 14.42 -3.72 7.48
CA PRO A 125 13.76 -2.87 6.49
C PRO A 125 12.24 -2.86 6.68
N ALA A 126 11.59 -1.78 6.25
CA ALA A 126 10.14 -1.75 6.16
C ALA A 126 9.65 -2.85 5.22
N SER A 127 8.70 -3.67 5.67
CA SER A 127 8.13 -4.77 4.90
C SER A 127 6.63 -4.86 5.09
N ILE A 128 5.88 -4.89 4.00
CA ILE A 128 4.42 -5.01 4.01
C ILE A 128 4.09 -6.51 3.98
N THR A 129 3.46 -7.05 5.02
CA THR A 129 3.10 -8.47 5.06
C THR A 129 1.70 -8.75 4.54
N SER A 130 0.79 -7.78 4.64
CA SER A 130 -0.56 -7.89 4.09
C SER A 130 -1.15 -6.52 3.77
N ILE A 131 -2.02 -6.49 2.77
CA ILE A 131 -2.82 -5.34 2.37
C ILE A 131 -4.24 -5.83 2.07
N ASN A 132 -5.26 -5.11 2.55
CA ASN A 132 -6.67 -5.45 2.33
C ASN A 132 -7.51 -4.21 2.09
N ALA A 133 -8.61 -4.40 1.35
CA ALA A 133 -9.66 -3.40 1.11
C ALA A 133 -11.03 -4.02 1.42
N SER A 134 -11.89 -3.30 2.15
CA SER A 134 -13.22 -3.80 2.51
C SER A 134 -14.25 -2.66 2.62
N PRO A 135 -15.46 -2.79 2.04
CA PRO A 135 -15.90 -3.91 1.20
C PRO A 135 -15.17 -3.96 -0.15
N ASN A 136 -15.15 -5.14 -0.78
CA ASN A 136 -14.62 -5.36 -2.14
C ASN A 136 -15.27 -6.63 -2.74
N PRO A 137 -16.18 -6.52 -3.72
CA PRO A 137 -16.56 -5.30 -4.44
C PRO A 137 -17.32 -4.29 -3.56
N VAL A 138 -17.37 -3.04 -4.02
CA VAL A 138 -18.09 -1.91 -3.41
C VAL A 138 -18.94 -1.22 -4.48
N ASP A 139 -19.99 -0.51 -4.10
CA ASP A 139 -20.76 0.31 -5.05
C ASP A 139 -20.14 1.73 -5.15
N GLU A 140 -20.31 2.39 -6.29
CA GLU A 140 -19.83 3.78 -6.45
C GLU A 140 -20.46 4.71 -5.41
N GLY A 141 -19.68 5.68 -4.91
CA GLY A 141 -20.08 6.58 -3.82
C GLY A 141 -20.00 5.96 -2.42
N GLU A 142 -19.79 4.65 -2.28
CA GLU A 142 -19.63 4.00 -0.98
C GLU A 142 -18.17 4.00 -0.49
N THR A 143 -18.00 3.94 0.83
CA THR A 143 -16.67 4.02 1.46
C THR A 143 -15.96 2.68 1.54
N VAL A 144 -14.74 2.62 1.01
CA VAL A 144 -13.79 1.51 1.17
C VAL A 144 -12.81 1.80 2.30
N ARG A 145 -12.59 0.82 3.17
CA ARG A 145 -11.57 0.87 4.23
C ARG A 145 -10.36 0.06 3.82
N PHE A 146 -9.18 0.67 3.93
CA PHE A 146 -7.92 0.00 3.68
C PHE A 146 -7.23 -0.34 4.99
N SER A 147 -6.63 -1.52 5.03
CA SER A 147 -5.82 -1.96 6.16
C SER A 147 -4.54 -2.62 5.66
N SER A 148 -3.48 -2.51 6.45
CA SER A 148 -2.19 -3.08 6.14
C SER A 148 -1.48 -3.55 7.41
N ASN A 149 -0.62 -4.55 7.25
CA ASN A 149 0.36 -4.93 8.26
C ASN A 149 1.74 -4.64 7.69
N VAL A 150 2.51 -3.82 8.42
CA VAL A 150 3.85 -3.40 8.04
C VAL A 150 4.79 -3.67 9.22
N GLN A 151 5.91 -4.32 8.95
CA GLN A 151 6.99 -4.63 9.90
C GLN A 151 8.25 -3.85 9.53
N GLY A 152 9.27 -3.89 10.39
CA GLY A 152 10.54 -3.17 10.23
C GLY A 152 10.80 -2.20 11.38
N ASP A 153 12.01 -1.64 11.41
CA ASP A 153 12.40 -0.69 12.43
C ASP A 153 11.70 0.67 12.24
N SER A 154 11.44 1.35 13.36
CA SER A 154 10.76 2.65 13.39
C SER A 154 11.75 3.82 13.19
N PRO A 155 11.29 4.96 12.63
CA PRO A 155 9.94 5.23 12.13
C PRO A 155 9.67 4.61 10.75
N ILE A 156 8.43 4.16 10.53
CA ILE A 156 7.96 3.67 9.23
C ILE A 156 7.04 4.73 8.60
N GLU A 157 7.46 5.26 7.47
CA GLU A 157 6.65 6.13 6.62
C GLU A 157 5.71 5.30 5.75
N ARG A 158 4.53 5.86 5.43
CA ARG A 158 3.50 5.19 4.62
C ARG A 158 2.94 6.16 3.61
N ARG A 159 2.69 5.64 2.41
CA ARG A 159 2.03 6.37 1.33
C ARG A 159 1.11 5.45 0.55
N TRP A 160 -0.18 5.80 0.56
CA TRP A 160 -1.22 5.19 -0.24
C TRP A 160 -1.45 5.99 -1.51
N THR A 161 -1.66 5.30 -2.62
CA THR A 161 -2.28 5.83 -3.83
C THR A 161 -3.48 4.95 -4.17
N PHE A 162 -4.63 5.56 -4.52
CA PHE A 162 -5.88 4.81 -4.73
C PHE A 162 -6.15 4.47 -6.20
N GLY A 163 -5.21 4.73 -7.11
CA GLY A 163 -5.37 4.48 -8.54
C GLY A 163 -6.25 5.50 -9.30
N ASN A 164 -6.94 6.39 -8.59
CA ASN A 164 -7.72 7.51 -9.17
C ASN A 164 -7.06 8.90 -8.96
N GLY A 165 -5.78 8.92 -8.58
CA GLY A 165 -5.02 10.15 -8.29
C GLY A 165 -5.08 10.61 -6.82
N ALA A 166 -6.00 10.11 -6.01
CA ALA A 166 -6.03 10.40 -4.57
C ALA A 166 -4.94 9.64 -3.80
N THR A 167 -4.51 10.22 -2.66
CA THR A 167 -3.43 9.68 -1.83
C THR A 167 -3.71 9.82 -0.33
N SER A 168 -3.01 9.06 0.52
CA SER A 168 -3.07 9.18 1.98
C SER A 168 -1.76 8.72 2.63
N SER A 169 -1.43 9.21 3.83
CA SER A 169 -0.31 8.72 4.66
C SER A 169 -0.78 8.01 5.94
N SER A 170 -2.09 7.88 6.14
CA SER A 170 -2.65 7.18 7.31
C SER A 170 -2.35 5.69 7.27
N GLN A 171 -2.21 5.07 8.45
CA GLN A 171 -2.00 3.62 8.57
C GLN A 171 -3.18 2.80 8.02
N SER A 172 -4.40 3.27 8.27
CA SER A 172 -5.65 2.63 7.81
C SER A 172 -6.58 3.68 7.21
N PRO A 173 -6.35 4.12 5.96
CA PRO A 173 -7.17 5.15 5.35
C PRO A 173 -8.53 4.60 4.88
N THR A 174 -9.45 5.52 4.63
CA THR A 174 -10.69 5.25 3.90
C THR A 174 -10.71 6.05 2.61
N HIS A 175 -11.40 5.56 1.60
CA HIS A 175 -11.55 6.25 0.32
C HIS A 175 -12.90 5.93 -0.34
N VAL A 176 -13.41 6.87 -1.13
CA VAL A 176 -14.66 6.74 -1.91
C VAL A 176 -14.31 6.87 -3.39
N TYR A 177 -14.84 5.97 -4.22
CA TYR A 177 -14.72 6.02 -5.67
C TYR A 177 -16.06 6.45 -6.26
N GLU A 178 -16.08 7.58 -6.97
CA GLU A 178 -17.30 8.18 -7.54
C GLU A 178 -17.70 7.59 -8.90
N GLU A 179 -16.78 6.88 -9.56
CA GLU A 179 -17.01 6.26 -10.86
C GLU A 179 -16.84 4.74 -10.74
N PRO A 180 -17.60 3.94 -11.51
CA PRO A 180 -17.49 2.50 -11.48
C PRO A 180 -16.25 2.06 -12.27
N GLY A 181 -15.65 0.94 -11.87
CA GLY A 181 -14.44 0.45 -12.52
C GLY A 181 -13.57 -0.43 -11.64
N GLN A 182 -12.33 -0.64 -12.09
CA GLN A 182 -11.30 -1.33 -11.31
C GLN A 182 -10.17 -0.37 -10.99
N TYR A 183 -9.88 -0.21 -9.70
CA TYR A 183 -8.83 0.67 -9.20
C TYR A 183 -7.75 -0.16 -8.51
N THR A 184 -6.48 0.11 -8.85
CA THR A 184 -5.34 -0.51 -8.18
C THR A 184 -4.83 0.43 -7.10
N ALA A 185 -5.18 0.15 -5.85
CA ALA A 185 -4.60 0.87 -4.72
C ALA A 185 -3.21 0.31 -4.40
N ARG A 186 -2.23 1.19 -4.14
CA ARG A 186 -0.85 0.85 -3.78
C ARG A 186 -0.50 1.44 -2.42
N LEU A 187 0.11 0.65 -1.55
CA LEU A 187 0.81 1.10 -0.36
C LEU A 187 2.32 1.02 -0.61
N GLU A 188 3.02 2.11 -0.33
CA GLU A 188 4.47 2.19 -0.18
C GLU A 188 4.77 2.37 1.30
N ALA A 189 5.71 1.59 1.84
CA ALA A 189 6.20 1.74 3.20
C ALA A 189 7.73 1.77 3.21
N SER A 190 8.33 2.67 4.00
CA SER A 190 9.78 2.86 4.04
C SER A 190 10.27 3.22 5.44
N ASN A 191 11.53 2.88 5.72
CA ASN A 191 12.31 3.37 6.85
C ASN A 191 13.74 3.71 6.39
N ASN A 192 14.65 3.99 7.33
CA ASN A 192 16.05 4.32 7.02
C ASN A 192 16.88 3.14 6.45
N VAL A 193 16.34 1.93 6.47
CA VAL A 193 17.02 0.70 6.03
C VAL A 193 16.54 0.29 4.64
N GLY A 194 15.24 0.41 4.37
CA GLY A 194 14.67 0.01 3.09
C GLY A 194 13.19 0.33 2.93
N GLU A 195 12.67 -0.05 1.78
CA GLU A 195 11.28 0.19 1.37
C GLU A 195 10.65 -1.06 0.75
N ASP A 196 9.32 -1.14 0.85
CA ASP A 196 8.49 -2.17 0.21
C ASP A 196 7.22 -1.54 -0.35
N SER A 197 6.63 -2.17 -1.37
CA SER A 197 5.35 -1.73 -1.92
C SER A 197 4.46 -2.89 -2.32
N ARG A 198 3.16 -2.76 -2.03
CA ARG A 198 2.14 -3.76 -2.39
C ARG A 198 0.87 -3.11 -2.91
N THR A 199 0.10 -3.88 -3.68
CA THR A 199 -1.15 -3.42 -4.28
C THR A 199 -2.35 -4.28 -3.88
N VAL A 200 -3.53 -3.69 -3.95
CA VAL A 200 -4.83 -4.36 -3.87
C VAL A 200 -5.76 -3.78 -4.92
N THR A 201 -6.46 -4.63 -5.68
CA THR A 201 -7.44 -4.20 -6.67
C THR A 201 -8.82 -4.07 -6.02
N VAL A 202 -9.44 -2.91 -6.16
CA VAL A 202 -10.80 -2.61 -5.72
C VAL A 202 -11.71 -2.60 -6.94
N ARG A 203 -12.78 -3.40 -6.89
CA ARG A 203 -13.85 -3.38 -7.90
C ARG A 203 -15.00 -2.51 -7.40
N VAL A 204 -15.33 -1.48 -8.18
CA VAL A 204 -16.42 -0.55 -7.92
C VAL A 204 -17.55 -0.83 -8.91
N ASN A 205 -18.72 -1.19 -8.40
CA ASN A 205 -19.91 -1.47 -9.19
C ASN A 205 -20.66 -0.17 -9.49
N GLN A 206 -21.29 -0.11 -10.66
CA GLN A 206 -22.19 0.97 -11.02
C GLN A 206 -23.51 0.83 -10.27
N VAL A 207 -24.03 1.93 -9.72
CA VAL A 207 -25.35 1.97 -9.10
C VAL A 207 -26.36 2.40 -10.16
N LEU A 208 -27.18 1.45 -10.62
CA LEU A 208 -28.21 1.74 -11.61
C LEU A 208 -29.38 2.51 -10.98
N PRO A 209 -29.90 3.55 -11.65
CA PRO A 209 -31.13 4.22 -11.24
C PRO A 209 -32.31 3.23 -11.13
N GLN A 210 -33.24 3.46 -10.20
CA GLN A 210 -34.41 2.58 -10.04
C GLN A 210 -35.26 2.40 -11.31
N VAL A 211 -35.30 3.40 -12.19
CA VAL A 211 -36.02 3.28 -13.48
C VAL A 211 -35.47 2.13 -14.34
N CYS A 212 -34.18 1.81 -14.22
CA CYS A 212 -33.52 0.76 -14.98
C CYS A 212 -33.89 -0.66 -14.54
N THR A 213 -34.54 -0.80 -13.38
CA THR A 213 -35.02 -2.09 -12.85
C THR A 213 -36.55 -2.18 -12.82
N THR A 214 -37.26 -1.05 -13.00
CA THR A 214 -38.72 -0.97 -12.86
C THR A 214 -39.46 -0.63 -14.14
N VAL A 215 -38.77 -0.19 -15.20
CA VAL A 215 -39.41 0.14 -16.46
C VAL A 215 -40.02 -1.12 -17.09
N SER A 216 -41.33 -1.10 -17.29
CA SER A 216 -42.09 -2.18 -17.93
C SER A 216 -42.81 -1.75 -19.20
N GLU A 217 -42.97 -0.44 -19.40
CA GLU A 217 -43.66 0.15 -20.54
C GLU A 217 -42.88 1.37 -21.04
N MET A 218 -42.85 1.53 -22.36
CA MET A 218 -42.27 2.68 -23.04
C MET A 218 -43.28 3.25 -24.04
N ASN A 219 -43.10 4.50 -24.47
CA ASN A 219 -44.04 5.15 -25.37
C ASN A 219 -44.07 4.46 -26.74
N SER A 220 -45.29 4.18 -27.24
CA SER A 220 -45.50 3.71 -28.61
C SER A 220 -45.40 4.84 -29.63
N ALA A 221 -44.92 4.51 -30.83
CA ALA A 221 -44.99 5.40 -31.98
C ALA A 221 -46.25 5.14 -32.80
N PHE A 222 -47.00 6.18 -33.17
CA PHE A 222 -48.18 6.04 -34.03
C PHE A 222 -47.90 6.58 -35.44
N PHE A 223 -48.48 5.90 -36.43
CA PHE A 223 -48.24 6.18 -37.84
C PHE A 223 -49.52 6.60 -38.56
N GLU A 224 -49.32 7.36 -39.64
CA GLU A 224 -50.39 7.60 -40.60
C GLU A 224 -50.72 6.36 -41.44
N ARG A 225 -51.88 6.42 -42.11
CA ARG A 225 -52.42 5.26 -42.83
C ARG A 225 -51.49 4.89 -43.97
N ASN A 226 -51.12 3.62 -44.06
CA ASN A 226 -50.17 3.06 -45.04
C ASN A 226 -48.76 3.69 -44.98
N SER A 227 -48.43 4.38 -43.89
CA SER A 227 -47.13 5.03 -43.67
C SER A 227 -46.30 4.26 -42.64
N SER A 228 -44.99 4.23 -42.86
CA SER A 228 -43.94 3.83 -41.90
C SER A 228 -43.04 5.01 -41.51
N THR A 229 -43.33 6.22 -42.00
CA THR A 229 -42.59 7.42 -41.61
C THR A 229 -43.10 7.94 -40.27
N LEU A 230 -42.20 8.17 -39.33
CA LEU A 230 -42.50 8.80 -38.04
C LEU A 230 -43.00 10.23 -38.26
N THR A 231 -43.98 10.66 -37.46
CA THR A 231 -44.39 12.07 -37.41
C THR A 231 -43.61 12.80 -36.33
N SER A 232 -43.60 14.13 -36.38
CA SER A 232 -42.98 14.97 -35.34
C SER A 232 -43.54 14.68 -33.95
N GLU A 233 -44.84 14.35 -33.84
CA GLU A 233 -45.49 14.00 -32.58
C GLU A 233 -45.00 12.64 -32.05
N ALA A 234 -44.79 11.67 -32.96
CA ALA A 234 -44.23 10.37 -32.59
C ALA A 234 -42.78 10.53 -32.10
N GLU A 235 -41.94 11.22 -32.86
CA GLU A 235 -40.55 11.50 -32.46
C GLU A 235 -40.48 12.19 -31.10
N SER A 236 -41.30 13.22 -30.87
CA SER A 236 -41.34 13.93 -29.59
C SER A 236 -41.74 13.02 -28.42
N SER A 237 -42.62 12.04 -28.64
CA SER A 237 -43.03 11.10 -27.59
C SER A 237 -41.93 10.09 -27.27
N LEU A 238 -41.18 9.67 -28.30
CA LEU A 238 -40.10 8.69 -28.18
C LEU A 238 -38.84 9.23 -27.52
N GLN A 239 -38.68 10.56 -27.45
CA GLN A 239 -37.59 11.18 -26.70
C GLN A 239 -37.56 10.76 -25.23
N GLU A 240 -38.69 10.40 -24.62
CA GLU A 240 -38.70 9.86 -23.26
C GLU A 240 -38.10 8.45 -23.20
N ASN A 241 -38.33 7.62 -24.22
CA ASN A 241 -37.72 6.29 -24.32
C ASN A 241 -36.19 6.41 -24.47
N ILE A 242 -35.70 7.37 -25.28
CA ILE A 242 -34.26 7.67 -25.41
C ILE A 242 -33.63 8.00 -24.05
N LYS A 243 -34.30 8.82 -23.21
CA LYS A 243 -33.78 9.15 -21.87
C LYS A 243 -33.66 7.92 -20.97
N VAL A 244 -34.58 6.95 -21.10
CA VAL A 244 -34.50 5.71 -20.33
C VAL A 244 -33.39 4.81 -20.89
N LEU A 245 -33.38 4.56 -22.19
CA LEU A 245 -32.40 3.68 -22.85
C LEU A 245 -30.95 4.20 -22.71
N SER A 246 -30.74 5.52 -22.69
CA SER A 246 -29.42 6.12 -22.43
C SER A 246 -28.96 5.99 -20.98
N LYS A 247 -29.88 6.07 -20.00
CA LYS A 247 -29.56 5.92 -18.57
C LYS A 247 -29.43 4.47 -18.12
N CYS A 248 -30.06 3.54 -18.84
CA CYS A 248 -30.21 2.15 -18.44
C CYS A 248 -29.54 1.23 -19.45
N PRO A 249 -28.20 1.10 -19.42
CA PRO A 249 -27.46 0.29 -20.39
C PRO A 249 -27.84 -1.20 -20.36
N ASN A 250 -28.41 -1.67 -19.25
CA ASN A 250 -28.91 -3.04 -19.05
C ASN A 250 -30.30 -3.32 -19.65
N VAL A 251 -30.98 -2.30 -20.18
CA VAL A 251 -32.31 -2.45 -20.80
C VAL A 251 -32.16 -2.48 -22.32
N THR A 252 -32.69 -3.50 -22.97
CA THR A 252 -32.78 -3.60 -24.43
C THR A 252 -34.19 -3.25 -24.90
N ALA A 253 -34.32 -2.77 -26.13
CA ALA A 253 -35.58 -2.36 -26.74
C ALA A 253 -36.06 -3.43 -27.74
N GLN A 254 -37.07 -4.21 -27.35
CA GLN A 254 -37.81 -5.06 -28.29
C GLN A 254 -38.92 -4.22 -28.93
N ILE A 255 -38.82 -4.02 -30.23
CA ILE A 255 -39.74 -3.19 -31.00
C ILE A 255 -40.68 -4.10 -31.79
N GLU A 256 -41.97 -3.94 -31.54
CA GLU A 256 -43.03 -4.67 -32.24
C GLU A 256 -43.86 -3.72 -33.09
N GLY A 257 -43.75 -3.85 -34.41
CA GLY A 257 -44.52 -3.08 -35.37
C GLY A 257 -45.86 -3.73 -35.68
N PHE A 258 -46.90 -2.93 -35.85
CA PHE A 258 -48.26 -3.38 -36.14
C PHE A 258 -48.89 -2.61 -37.31
N ALA A 259 -49.70 -3.31 -38.09
CA ALA A 259 -50.57 -2.75 -39.10
C ALA A 259 -52.05 -2.82 -38.70
N ALA A 260 -52.79 -1.77 -39.03
CA ALA A 260 -54.23 -1.74 -38.83
C ALA A 260 -54.94 -2.56 -39.94
N PRO A 261 -56.12 -3.14 -39.63
CA PRO A 261 -56.94 -3.81 -40.64
C PRO A 261 -57.23 -2.93 -41.86
N GLY A 262 -56.99 -3.47 -43.06
CA GLY A 262 -57.22 -2.78 -44.34
C GLY A 262 -56.10 -1.81 -44.76
N GLU A 263 -54.91 -1.94 -44.18
CA GLU A 263 -53.68 -1.34 -44.69
C GLU A 263 -53.01 -2.23 -45.75
N ARG A 264 -52.15 -1.63 -46.58
CA ARG A 264 -51.40 -2.34 -47.61
C ARG A 264 -50.39 -3.28 -46.97
N ASN A 265 -50.23 -4.47 -47.54
CA ASN A 265 -49.21 -5.46 -47.19
C ASN A 265 -48.89 -5.47 -45.69
N PRO A 266 -49.85 -5.83 -44.82
CA PRO A 266 -49.74 -5.60 -43.37
C PRO A 266 -48.45 -6.13 -42.75
N GLU A 267 -47.95 -7.27 -43.25
CA GLU A 267 -46.68 -7.86 -42.84
C GLU A 267 -45.51 -6.90 -43.04
N SER A 268 -45.17 -6.60 -44.30
CA SER A 268 -44.08 -5.68 -44.64
C SER A 268 -44.28 -4.27 -44.06
N LEU A 269 -45.52 -3.78 -43.98
CA LEU A 269 -45.77 -2.47 -43.38
C LEU A 269 -45.49 -2.45 -41.87
N SER A 270 -45.76 -3.56 -41.18
CA SER A 270 -45.48 -3.70 -39.76
C SER A 270 -43.97 -3.77 -39.49
N GLU A 271 -43.22 -4.49 -40.32
CA GLU A 271 -41.75 -4.55 -40.27
C GLU A 271 -41.15 -3.16 -40.53
N ASP A 272 -41.60 -2.46 -41.59
CA ASP A 272 -41.14 -1.11 -41.91
C ASP A 272 -41.34 -0.12 -40.75
N ARG A 273 -42.43 -0.28 -39.97
CA ARG A 273 -42.71 0.56 -38.79
C ARG A 273 -41.81 0.24 -37.61
N ALA A 274 -41.52 -1.03 -37.37
CA ALA A 274 -40.55 -1.44 -36.36
C ALA A 274 -39.16 -0.90 -36.70
N GLU A 275 -38.76 -1.00 -37.97
CA GLU A 275 -37.47 -0.51 -38.46
C GLU A 275 -37.34 1.01 -38.41
N ALA A 276 -38.41 1.75 -38.73
CA ALA A 276 -38.41 3.20 -38.59
C ALA A 276 -38.16 3.64 -37.13
N LEU A 277 -38.69 2.89 -36.17
CA LEU A 277 -38.47 3.15 -34.74
C LEU A 277 -37.04 2.79 -34.32
N ALA A 278 -36.51 1.67 -34.80
CA ALA A 278 -35.13 1.26 -34.56
C ALA A 278 -34.12 2.27 -35.12
N SER A 279 -34.38 2.77 -36.34
CA SER A 279 -33.56 3.80 -36.98
C SER A 279 -33.55 5.08 -36.14
N PHE A 280 -34.73 5.52 -35.67
CA PHE A 280 -34.83 6.67 -34.77
C PHE A 280 -34.01 6.49 -33.48
N TYR A 281 -34.01 5.30 -32.88
CA TYR A 281 -33.19 5.00 -31.71
C TYR A 281 -31.69 5.03 -32.01
N GLN A 282 -31.25 4.43 -33.12
CA GLN A 282 -29.84 4.44 -33.52
C GLN A 282 -29.34 5.84 -33.86
N GLU A 283 -30.17 6.66 -34.52
CA GLU A 283 -29.88 8.08 -34.80
C GLU A 283 -29.80 8.95 -33.54
N ASN A 284 -30.35 8.48 -32.42
CA ASN A 284 -30.30 9.12 -31.11
C ASN A 284 -29.42 8.33 -30.11
N ASP A 285 -28.33 7.74 -30.62
CA ASP A 285 -27.24 7.12 -29.86
C ASP A 285 -27.61 5.88 -29.02
N VAL A 286 -28.72 5.19 -29.34
CA VAL A 286 -28.99 3.86 -28.78
C VAL A 286 -28.22 2.80 -29.59
N PRO A 287 -27.33 2.01 -28.97
CA PRO A 287 -26.58 0.97 -29.66
C PRO A 287 -27.50 -0.05 -30.37
N GLY A 288 -27.20 -0.38 -31.62
CA GLY A 288 -28.03 -1.28 -32.43
C GLY A 288 -28.10 -2.71 -31.90
N ASP A 289 -27.09 -3.17 -31.17
CA ASP A 289 -27.08 -4.47 -30.47
C ASP A 289 -28.07 -4.53 -29.29
N ARG A 290 -28.57 -3.38 -28.83
CA ARG A 290 -29.63 -3.28 -27.83
C ARG A 290 -31.03 -3.17 -28.41
N ILE A 291 -31.19 -3.27 -29.73
CA ILE A 291 -32.48 -3.11 -30.41
C ILE A 291 -32.82 -4.41 -31.13
N MET A 292 -34.01 -4.93 -30.90
CA MET A 292 -34.56 -6.09 -31.60
C MET A 292 -35.87 -5.69 -32.26
N THR A 293 -36.02 -5.88 -33.57
CA THR A 293 -37.24 -5.52 -34.30
C THR A 293 -38.03 -6.75 -34.70
N SER A 294 -39.35 -6.63 -34.71
CA SER A 294 -40.25 -7.64 -35.24
C SER A 294 -41.51 -6.99 -35.82
N GLY A 295 -41.90 -7.39 -37.03
CA GLY A 295 -43.21 -7.11 -37.59
C GLY A 295 -44.23 -8.13 -37.09
N GLN A 296 -45.37 -7.65 -36.59
CA GLN A 296 -46.47 -8.49 -36.10
C GLN A 296 -47.64 -8.56 -37.10
N GLY A 297 -47.44 -8.00 -38.29
CA GLY A 297 -48.45 -7.95 -39.34
C GLY A 297 -49.69 -7.17 -38.91
N GLN A 298 -50.86 -7.65 -39.34
CA GLN A 298 -52.12 -7.03 -39.00
C GLN A 298 -52.55 -7.43 -37.58
N VAL A 299 -53.02 -6.45 -36.79
CA VAL A 299 -53.66 -6.77 -35.50
C VAL A 299 -54.92 -7.61 -35.71
N GLU A 300 -54.97 -8.77 -35.07
CA GLU A 300 -56.10 -9.70 -35.11
C GLU A 300 -57.28 -9.25 -34.23
N GLY A 301 -58.49 -9.76 -34.52
CA GLY A 301 -59.68 -9.51 -33.69
C GLY A 301 -60.28 -8.10 -33.77
N VAL A 302 -59.70 -7.20 -34.58
CA VAL A 302 -60.16 -5.82 -34.75
C VAL A 302 -60.91 -5.64 -36.08
N THR A 303 -62.05 -4.96 -36.06
CA THR A 303 -62.85 -4.66 -37.27
C THR A 303 -62.53 -3.29 -37.86
N SER A 304 -62.70 -3.13 -39.19
CA SER A 304 -62.30 -1.94 -39.96
C SER A 304 -63.20 -0.69 -39.80
N LYS A 305 -63.84 -0.48 -38.64
CA LYS A 305 -64.71 0.70 -38.43
C LYS A 305 -63.89 1.99 -38.63
N LYS A 306 -64.41 2.90 -39.46
CA LYS A 306 -63.73 4.15 -39.86
C LYS A 306 -63.29 4.96 -38.64
N GLY A 307 -61.98 5.17 -38.49
CA GLY A 307 -61.38 5.91 -37.38
C GLY A 307 -61.09 5.09 -36.12
N GLY A 308 -61.70 3.90 -35.97
CA GLY A 308 -61.51 3.04 -34.80
C GLY A 308 -60.22 2.22 -34.79
N THR A 309 -59.54 2.11 -35.94
CA THR A 309 -58.31 1.31 -36.04
C THR A 309 -57.02 2.13 -35.94
N ARG A 310 -57.11 3.44 -35.72
CA ARG A 310 -55.94 4.34 -35.72
C ARG A 310 -54.88 3.95 -34.70
N GLN A 311 -55.31 3.45 -33.54
CA GLN A 311 -54.46 2.98 -32.44
C GLN A 311 -53.65 1.70 -32.76
N TYR A 312 -53.92 1.04 -33.88
CA TYR A 312 -53.19 -0.16 -34.32
C TYR A 312 -52.17 0.15 -35.42
N ARG A 313 -52.11 1.40 -35.88
CA ARG A 313 -51.04 1.88 -36.76
C ARG A 313 -49.88 2.32 -35.86
N ARG A 314 -49.15 1.37 -35.29
CA ARG A 314 -48.16 1.70 -34.26
C ARG A 314 -46.95 0.77 -34.26
N ALA A 315 -45.91 1.19 -33.55
CA ALA A 315 -44.82 0.35 -33.11
C ALA A 315 -44.66 0.53 -31.60
N ASP A 316 -44.64 -0.57 -30.87
CA ASP A 316 -44.51 -0.62 -29.42
C ASP A 316 -43.04 -0.90 -29.06
N THR A 317 -42.53 -0.25 -28.01
CA THR A 317 -41.21 -0.56 -27.44
C THR A 317 -41.41 -1.28 -26.12
N ILE A 318 -40.94 -2.52 -26.05
CA ILE A 318 -41.02 -3.39 -24.90
C ILE A 318 -39.61 -3.45 -24.29
N PRO A 319 -39.39 -2.88 -23.09
CA PRO A 319 -38.10 -2.95 -22.44
C PRO A 319 -37.85 -4.38 -21.95
N GLN A 320 -36.73 -4.97 -22.38
CA GLN A 320 -36.25 -6.26 -21.89
C GLN A 320 -35.02 -6.01 -21.02
N GLN A 321 -35.08 -6.42 -19.76
CA GLN A 321 -33.89 -6.41 -18.90
C GLN A 321 -33.07 -7.65 -19.26
N GLU A 322 -31.76 -7.50 -19.47
CA GLU A 322 -30.91 -8.69 -19.40
C GLU A 322 -31.07 -9.25 -17.99
N ASP A 323 -31.69 -10.43 -17.86
CA ASP A 323 -31.68 -11.20 -16.62
C ASP A 323 -30.21 -11.44 -16.29
N GLY A 324 -29.65 -10.56 -15.46
CA GLY A 324 -28.30 -10.67 -14.96
C GLY A 324 -28.20 -12.07 -14.38
N MET A 325 -27.29 -12.88 -14.95
CA MET A 325 -26.97 -14.23 -14.54
C MET A 325 -27.21 -14.37 -13.04
N GLY A 326 -28.38 -14.92 -12.71
CA GLY A 326 -28.75 -15.16 -11.33
C GLY A 326 -27.69 -16.09 -10.78
N GLY A 327 -26.87 -15.58 -9.86
CA GLY A 327 -26.12 -16.38 -8.92
C GLY A 327 -27.12 -17.21 -8.12
N GLY A 328 -27.55 -18.31 -8.72
CA GLY A 328 -28.38 -19.32 -8.07
C GLY A 328 -27.51 -20.13 -7.14
N MET A 329 -27.71 -19.87 -5.85
CA MET A 329 -27.48 -20.73 -4.67
C MET A 329 -26.11 -21.38 -4.49
#